data_AF-A0A9N9NZD2-F1
#
_entry.id   AF-A0A9N9NZD2-F1
#
_cell.length_a   1.000
_cell.length_b   1.000
_cell.length_c   1.000
_cell.angle_alpha   90.00
_cell.angle_beta   90.00
_cell.angle_gamma   90.00
#
_symmetry.space_group_name_H-M   'P 1'
#
loop_
_entity.id
_entity.type
_entity.pdbx_description
1 polymer ?
#
loop_
_entity_poly.entity_id
_entity_poly.type
_entity_poly.pdbx_seq_one_letter_code
_entity_poly.pdbx_strand_id
1 'polypeptide(L)'
;ETPFFVNATAGTTVLGAFDPLRAIGKIAKQYNIWFHVDGSWGGSVIFSEKHKYLVDGSNLADSIVINPHKMLGAPLQCSFLLAQNSQIFAHANSLGAEYLFHQGDSQYDLGDNTVGCGRKPDAVKLFIGWKIFGTEGYRARIEHLFRMSEYLSRRLKSNKRFRMVLKERQNLQVCFWYVPEGIKEYWLNGENEECSENNGNGLRIKINGEDKVLLGVRDGDKSVPSETSNGDKSVPSET
;
A
#
# COMPACT_ATOMS: atom_id res chain seq x y z
N GLU A 1 20.69 -12.23 -22.91
CA GLU A 1 20.46 -11.36 -21.73
C GLU A 1 20.74 -12.17 -20.47
N THR A 2 21.24 -11.53 -19.41
CA THR A 2 21.54 -12.20 -18.13
C THR A 2 20.66 -11.57 -17.03
N PRO A 3 19.72 -12.32 -16.43
CA PRO A 3 18.96 -11.83 -15.28
C PRO A 3 19.90 -11.46 -14.14
N PHE A 4 19.75 -10.26 -13.56
CA PHE A 4 20.67 -9.75 -12.53
C PHE A 4 19.97 -9.22 -11.27
N PHE A 5 18.66 -8.98 -11.32
CA PHE A 5 17.90 -8.40 -10.22
C PHE A 5 16.49 -8.98 -10.12
N VAL A 6 15.99 -9.17 -8.90
CA VAL A 6 14.59 -9.46 -8.60
C VAL A 6 14.12 -8.62 -7.41
N ASN A 7 12.97 -7.97 -7.55
CA ASN A 7 12.25 -7.30 -6.47
C ASN A 7 11.09 -8.18 -6.01
N ALA A 8 11.07 -8.55 -4.73
CA ALA A 8 9.89 -9.12 -4.09
C ALA A 8 9.24 -8.10 -3.17
N THR A 9 7.92 -8.02 -3.21
CA THR A 9 7.15 -7.04 -2.46
C THR A 9 6.62 -7.64 -1.16
N ALA A 10 7.03 -7.05 -0.03
CA ALA A 10 6.46 -7.36 1.27
C ALA A 10 5.35 -6.35 1.59
N GLY A 11 4.14 -6.64 1.11
CA GLY A 11 2.96 -5.81 1.29
C GLY A 11 2.74 -4.85 0.12
N THR A 12 2.07 -5.32 -0.94
CA THR A 12 1.71 -4.50 -2.12
C THR A 12 0.79 -3.35 -1.74
N THR A 13 0.84 -2.25 -2.50
CA THR A 13 0.12 -1.00 -2.17
C THR A 13 -1.39 -1.19 -2.08
N VAL A 14 -1.99 -1.82 -3.10
CA VAL A 14 -3.44 -1.94 -3.22
C VAL A 14 -3.95 -3.14 -2.41
N LEU A 15 -3.44 -4.33 -2.70
CA LEU A 15 -3.97 -5.57 -2.13
C LEU A 15 -3.35 -5.94 -0.78
N GLY A 16 -2.23 -5.30 -0.40
CA GLY A 16 -1.50 -5.70 0.80
C GLY A 16 -0.84 -7.07 0.69
N ALA A 17 -0.66 -7.59 -0.52
CA ALA A 17 -0.16 -8.93 -0.76
C ALA A 17 1.34 -9.08 -0.43
N PHE A 18 1.76 -10.25 0.02
CA PHE A 18 3.16 -10.57 0.28
C PHE A 18 3.67 -11.63 -0.69
N ASP A 19 4.75 -11.32 -1.38
CA ASP A 19 5.47 -12.32 -2.18
C ASP A 19 6.14 -13.37 -1.28
N PRO A 20 6.32 -14.62 -1.74
CA PRO A 20 6.96 -15.68 -0.97
C PRO A 20 8.48 -15.48 -0.89
N LEU A 21 8.92 -14.54 -0.05
CA LEU A 21 10.31 -14.04 0.00
C LEU A 21 11.34 -15.18 0.17
N ARG A 22 11.06 -16.17 1.01
CA ARG A 22 11.95 -17.32 1.20
C ARG A 22 12.15 -18.14 -0.08
N ALA A 23 11.09 -18.36 -0.86
CA ALA A 23 11.18 -19.10 -2.10
C ALA A 23 11.94 -18.30 -3.17
N ILE A 24 11.62 -17.02 -3.30
CA ILE A 24 12.30 -16.10 -4.23
C ILE A 24 13.79 -15.99 -3.88
N GLY A 25 14.12 -15.79 -2.60
CA GLY A 25 15.50 -15.68 -2.15
C GLY A 25 16.35 -16.93 -2.38
N LYS A 26 15.74 -18.14 -2.30
CA LYS A 26 16.43 -19.39 -2.67
C LYS A 26 16.77 -19.44 -4.15
N ILE A 27 15.82 -19.04 -5.01
CA ILE A 27 16.03 -18.99 -6.47
C ILE A 27 17.09 -17.92 -6.80
N ALA A 28 16.97 -16.72 -6.23
CA ALA A 28 17.91 -15.64 -6.47
C ALA A 28 19.35 -16.05 -6.13
N LYS A 29 19.55 -16.71 -4.98
CA LYS A 29 20.86 -17.28 -4.60
C LYS A 29 21.35 -18.35 -5.56
N GLN A 30 20.48 -19.26 -6.01
CA GLN A 30 20.84 -20.33 -6.95
C GLN A 30 21.38 -19.77 -8.26
N TYR A 31 20.80 -18.66 -8.75
CA TYR A 31 21.17 -18.07 -10.04
C TYR A 31 22.06 -16.83 -9.93
N ASN A 32 22.56 -16.52 -8.73
CA ASN A 32 23.39 -15.32 -8.46
C ASN A 32 22.72 -14.00 -8.93
N ILE A 33 21.44 -13.86 -8.62
CA ILE A 33 20.61 -12.69 -8.91
C ILE A 33 20.49 -11.84 -7.64
N TRP A 34 20.64 -10.52 -7.76
CA TRP A 34 20.42 -9.60 -6.66
C TRP A 34 18.98 -9.67 -6.16
N PHE A 35 18.78 -9.99 -4.90
CA PHE A 35 17.47 -10.09 -4.26
C PHE A 35 17.17 -8.85 -3.43
N HIS A 36 16.24 -8.02 -3.91
CA HIS A 36 15.69 -6.89 -3.17
C HIS A 36 14.31 -7.20 -2.61
N VAL A 37 14.06 -6.78 -1.36
CA VAL A 37 12.72 -6.80 -0.75
C VAL A 37 12.18 -5.39 -0.61
N ASP A 38 11.10 -5.08 -1.33
CA ASP A 38 10.30 -3.89 -1.08
C ASP A 38 9.40 -4.10 0.14
N GLY A 39 9.95 -3.79 1.32
CA GLY A 39 9.25 -3.76 2.60
C GLY A 39 8.73 -2.37 2.94
N SER A 40 8.58 -1.45 1.98
CA SER A 40 8.18 -0.07 2.25
C SER A 40 6.90 -0.01 3.08
N TRP A 41 5.87 -0.76 2.69
CA TRP A 41 4.61 -0.82 3.42
C TRP A 41 4.59 -1.94 4.47
N GLY A 42 4.79 -3.19 4.06
CA GLY A 42 4.63 -4.36 4.95
C GLY A 42 5.88 -4.74 5.75
N GLY A 43 7.05 -4.14 5.51
CA GLY A 43 8.28 -4.50 6.24
C GLY A 43 8.20 -4.25 7.75
N SER A 44 7.40 -3.27 8.18
CA SER A 44 7.19 -2.95 9.60
C SER A 44 6.46 -4.03 10.39
N VAL A 45 5.87 -5.05 9.74
CA VAL A 45 5.28 -6.19 10.46
C VAL A 45 6.31 -6.98 11.27
N ILE A 46 7.60 -6.80 10.99
CA ILE A 46 8.71 -7.39 11.75
C ILE A 46 8.66 -7.07 13.26
N PHE A 47 8.04 -5.95 13.66
CA PHE A 47 7.86 -5.59 15.06
C PHE A 47 6.82 -6.47 15.79
N SER A 48 5.92 -7.14 15.06
CA SER A 48 4.90 -8.00 15.65
C SER A 48 5.29 -9.47 15.57
N GLU A 49 5.43 -10.10 16.73
CA GLU A 49 5.66 -11.54 16.85
C GLU A 49 4.58 -12.38 16.14
N LYS A 50 3.33 -11.90 16.12
CA LYS A 50 2.21 -12.58 15.45
C LYS A 50 2.23 -12.46 13.93
N HIS A 51 2.86 -11.43 13.37
CA HIS A 51 2.79 -11.11 11.94
C HIS A 51 4.14 -11.13 11.24
N LYS A 52 5.26 -11.24 11.96
CA LYS A 52 6.61 -11.27 11.38
C LYS A 52 6.84 -12.43 10.41
N TYR A 53 6.02 -13.49 10.47
CA TYR A 53 6.04 -14.57 9.49
C TYR A 53 5.75 -14.09 8.06
N LEU A 54 5.05 -12.96 7.89
CA LEU A 54 4.76 -12.37 6.57
C LEU A 54 6.01 -11.90 5.84
N VAL A 55 7.10 -11.63 6.56
CA VAL A 55 8.40 -11.26 6.00
C VAL A 55 9.43 -12.38 6.15
N ASP A 56 8.96 -13.63 6.29
CA ASP A 56 9.82 -14.80 6.36
C ASP A 56 10.67 -14.97 5.09
N GLY A 57 11.99 -15.06 5.25
CA GLY A 57 12.95 -15.08 4.14
C GLY A 57 13.53 -13.72 3.78
N SER A 58 13.09 -12.62 4.40
CA SER A 58 13.73 -11.30 4.24
C SER A 58 15.22 -11.30 4.60
N ASN A 59 15.66 -12.18 5.50
CA ASN A 59 17.07 -12.38 5.85
C ASN A 59 17.92 -12.98 4.70
N LEU A 60 17.30 -13.40 3.59
CA LEU A 60 18.01 -13.84 2.39
C LEU A 60 18.27 -12.71 1.40
N ALA A 61 17.69 -11.53 1.61
CA ALA A 61 17.78 -10.39 0.70
C ALA A 61 19.14 -9.69 0.79
N ASP A 62 19.65 -9.27 -0.36
CA ASP A 62 20.85 -8.43 -0.45
C ASP A 62 20.54 -7.00 -0.02
N SER A 63 19.30 -6.55 -0.24
CA SER A 63 18.79 -5.26 0.22
C SER A 63 17.31 -5.27 0.56
N ILE A 64 16.91 -4.38 1.47
CA ILE A 64 15.53 -4.21 1.92
C ILE A 64 15.24 -2.71 2.02
N VAL A 65 14.10 -2.26 1.51
CA VAL A 65 13.58 -0.93 1.85
C VAL A 65 12.50 -1.03 2.93
N ILE A 66 12.50 -0.09 3.86
CA ILE A 66 11.43 0.07 4.86
C ILE A 66 11.11 1.56 5.04
N ASN A 67 9.82 1.88 5.14
CA ASN A 67 9.37 3.25 5.35
C ASN A 67 8.66 3.41 6.70
N PRO A 68 9.38 3.79 7.76
CA PRO A 68 8.76 4.10 9.05
C PRO A 68 7.65 5.16 8.99
N HIS A 69 7.64 6.03 7.98
CA HIS A 69 6.55 7.00 7.82
C HIS A 69 5.22 6.38 7.38
N LYS A 70 5.21 5.08 7.03
CA LYS A 70 4.02 4.31 6.72
C LYS A 70 3.48 3.69 8.02
N MET A 71 3.65 2.39 8.20
CA MET A 71 2.98 1.62 9.26
C MET A 71 3.43 1.99 10.68
N LEU A 72 4.65 2.52 10.86
CA LEU A 72 5.15 2.96 12.17
C LEU A 72 4.69 4.39 12.55
N GLY A 73 4.18 5.17 11.59
CA GLY A 73 3.63 6.50 11.82
C GLY A 73 4.68 7.61 12.07
N ALA A 74 5.91 7.44 11.60
CA ALA A 74 6.89 8.54 11.63
C ALA A 74 6.47 9.70 10.70
N PRO A 75 6.81 10.97 11.00
CA PRO A 75 6.52 12.07 10.07
C PRO A 75 7.21 11.91 8.70
N LEU A 76 6.50 12.27 7.63
CA LEU A 76 7.04 12.24 6.26
C LEU A 76 8.23 13.20 6.10
N GLN A 77 9.28 12.87 5.35
CA GLN A 77 9.61 11.55 4.76
C GLN A 77 10.51 10.75 5.71
N CYS A 78 10.30 9.44 5.85
CA CYS A 78 11.18 8.57 6.66
C CYS A 78 11.32 7.20 5.99
N SER A 79 12.37 6.99 5.22
CA SER A 79 12.61 5.78 4.42
C SER A 79 14.08 5.38 4.52
N PHE A 80 14.32 4.08 4.65
CA PHE A 80 15.64 3.50 4.80
C PHE A 80 15.81 2.38 3.79
N LEU A 81 16.90 2.46 3.03
CA LEU A 81 17.43 1.36 2.26
C LEU A 81 18.50 0.68 3.10
N LEU A 82 18.32 -0.60 3.36
CA LEU A 82 19.22 -1.46 4.11
C LEU A 82 19.89 -2.42 3.12
N ALA A 83 21.17 -2.72 3.33
CA ALA A 83 21.87 -3.78 2.61
C ALA A 83 22.66 -4.63 3.61
N GLN A 84 22.88 -5.90 3.26
CA GLN A 84 23.74 -6.77 4.07
C GLN A 84 25.17 -6.22 4.15
N ASN A 85 25.66 -5.64 3.05
CA ASN A 85 26.91 -4.91 2.98
C ASN A 85 26.64 -3.49 2.47
N SER A 86 26.65 -2.50 3.36
CA SER A 86 26.39 -1.10 2.99
C SER A 86 27.48 -0.48 2.12
N GLN A 87 28.69 -1.04 2.06
CA GLN A 87 29.79 -0.55 1.22
C GLN A 87 29.45 -0.60 -0.27
N ILE A 88 28.48 -1.43 -0.67
CA ILE A 88 28.00 -1.45 -2.05
C ILE A 88 27.44 -0.10 -2.49
N PHE A 89 26.87 0.67 -1.56
CA PHE A 89 26.34 1.98 -1.88
C PHE A 89 27.44 3.00 -2.13
N ALA A 90 28.53 3.01 -1.36
CA ALA A 90 29.71 3.80 -1.67
C ALA A 90 30.29 3.40 -3.03
N HIS A 91 30.49 2.10 -3.29
CA HIS A 91 31.01 1.65 -4.58
C HIS A 91 30.14 2.06 -5.78
N ALA A 92 28.83 2.16 -5.59
CA ALA A 92 27.90 2.55 -6.64
C ALA A 92 27.75 4.07 -6.81
N ASN A 93 27.89 4.85 -5.73
CA ASN A 93 27.56 6.27 -5.71
C ASN A 93 28.77 7.21 -5.62
N SER A 94 29.92 6.74 -5.10
CA SER A 94 31.07 7.58 -4.82
C SER A 94 31.65 8.21 -6.09
N LEU A 95 31.95 9.51 -5.99
CA LEU A 95 32.63 10.26 -7.04
C LEU A 95 34.04 10.74 -6.61
N GLY A 96 34.51 10.35 -5.42
CA GLY A 96 35.83 10.75 -4.91
C GLY A 96 35.95 12.26 -4.67
N ALA A 97 34.91 12.91 -4.15
CA ALA A 97 34.92 14.35 -3.88
C ALA A 97 35.80 14.72 -2.68
N GLU A 98 37.10 14.98 -2.93
CA GLU A 98 38.12 15.23 -1.90
C GLU A 98 37.83 16.44 -0.99
N TYR A 99 37.04 17.41 -1.45
CA TYR A 99 36.66 18.58 -0.65
C TYR A 99 35.56 18.30 0.38
N LEU A 100 34.83 17.18 0.23
CA LEU A 100 33.80 16.73 1.17
C LEU A 100 34.31 15.63 2.08
N PHE A 101 35.00 14.65 1.50
CA PHE A 101 35.38 13.41 2.17
C PHE A 101 36.89 13.39 2.42
N HIS A 102 37.28 13.70 3.66
CA HIS A 102 38.68 13.82 4.06
C HIS A 102 39.22 12.47 4.58
N GLN A 103 40.50 12.20 4.33
CA GLN A 103 41.13 10.96 4.80
C GLN A 103 41.36 11.00 6.31
N GLY A 104 40.59 10.21 7.07
CA GLY A 104 40.74 10.06 8.53
C GLY A 104 39.47 9.61 9.26
N ASP A 105 38.30 10.14 8.88
CA ASP A 105 37.00 9.92 9.57
C ASP A 105 35.95 9.19 8.70
N SER A 106 36.37 8.65 7.55
CA SER A 106 35.49 8.15 6.48
C SER A 106 34.39 7.16 6.88
N GLN A 107 34.55 6.41 7.99
CA GLN A 107 33.57 5.39 8.39
C GLN A 107 32.23 5.97 8.89
N TYR A 108 32.21 7.24 9.33
CA TYR A 108 30.99 7.93 9.78
C TYR A 108 30.44 8.90 8.73
N ASP A 109 31.19 9.16 7.66
CA ASP A 109 30.76 9.98 6.54
C ASP A 109 29.80 9.21 5.63
N LEU A 110 28.50 9.37 5.89
CA LEU A 110 27.47 8.67 5.14
C LEU A 110 27.20 9.27 3.75
N GLY A 111 27.72 10.46 3.46
CA GLY A 111 27.38 11.23 2.25
C GLY A 111 27.72 10.49 0.96
N ASP A 112 28.90 9.88 0.90
CA ASP A 112 29.42 9.20 -0.29
C ASP A 112 28.68 7.87 -0.59
N ASN A 113 27.89 7.39 0.37
CA ASN A 113 27.00 6.24 0.19
C ASN A 113 25.65 6.63 -0.46
N THR A 114 25.40 7.90 -0.76
CA THR A 114 24.08 8.37 -1.20
C THR A 114 24.13 9.08 -2.54
N VAL A 115 23.00 9.06 -3.25
CA VAL A 115 22.86 9.72 -4.56
C VAL A 115 22.88 11.25 -4.47
N GLY A 116 22.54 11.81 -3.30
CA GLY A 116 22.50 13.26 -3.07
C GLY A 116 23.66 13.75 -2.22
N CYS A 117 23.98 15.04 -2.32
CA CYS A 117 25.00 15.67 -1.47
C CYS A 117 24.46 15.98 -0.06
N GLY A 118 23.58 17.00 0.05
CA GLY A 118 22.94 17.36 1.31
C GLY A 118 21.70 16.49 1.62
N ARG A 119 21.52 16.11 2.89
CA ARG A 119 20.38 15.27 3.32
C ARG A 119 19.79 15.68 4.66
N LYS A 120 18.47 15.56 4.81
CA LYS A 120 17.79 15.82 6.10
C LYS A 120 18.07 14.68 7.10
N PRO A 121 18.13 14.97 8.42
CA PRO A 121 18.44 13.97 9.45
C PRO A 121 17.20 13.13 9.83
N ASP A 122 16.58 12.45 8.86
CA ASP A 122 15.33 11.70 9.06
C ASP A 122 15.48 10.46 9.98
N ALA A 123 16.71 10.08 10.31
CA ALA A 123 17.02 9.08 11.35
C ALA A 123 16.63 9.55 12.76
N VAL A 124 16.72 10.85 13.05
CA VAL A 124 16.49 11.41 14.39
C VAL A 124 15.04 11.20 14.82
N LYS A 125 14.07 11.45 13.92
CA LYS A 125 12.65 11.26 14.25
C LYS A 125 12.26 9.79 14.44
N LEU A 126 12.87 8.87 13.69
CA LEU A 126 12.70 7.43 13.95
C LEU A 126 13.27 7.07 15.31
N PHE A 127 14.51 7.51 15.59
CA PHE A 127 15.18 7.23 16.86
C PHE A 127 14.37 7.72 18.06
N ILE A 128 13.93 8.98 18.05
CA ILE A 128 13.10 9.56 19.12
C ILE A 128 11.79 8.78 19.26
N GLY A 129 11.09 8.51 18.15
CA GLY A 129 9.87 7.71 18.18
C GLY A 129 10.09 6.33 18.80
N TRP A 130 11.17 5.64 18.43
CA TRP A 130 11.50 4.33 18.98
C TRP A 130 11.88 4.40 20.45
N LYS A 131 12.58 5.45 20.90
CA LYS A 131 12.87 5.66 22.33
C LYS A 131 11.60 5.91 23.15
N ILE A 132 10.62 6.62 22.60
CA ILE A 132 9.35 6.94 23.29
C ILE A 132 8.43 5.71 23.35
N PHE A 133 8.20 5.06 22.21
CA PHE A 133 7.24 3.95 22.11
C PHE A 133 7.84 2.59 22.49
N GLY A 134 9.16 2.43 22.33
CA GLY A 134 9.81 1.14 22.41
C GLY A 134 9.39 0.19 21.29
N THR A 135 10.07 -0.96 21.22
CA THR A 135 9.66 -2.07 20.35
C THR A 135 8.24 -2.54 20.68
N GLU A 136 7.86 -2.49 21.95
CA GLU A 136 6.56 -2.91 22.48
C GLU A 136 5.43 -2.01 22.00
N GLY A 137 5.65 -0.69 21.99
CA GLY A 137 4.67 0.26 21.48
C GLY A 137 4.49 0.12 19.97
N TYR A 138 5.57 -0.10 19.21
CA TYR A 138 5.44 -0.40 17.78
C TYR A 138 4.74 -1.74 17.53
N ARG A 139 5.04 -2.79 18.29
CA ARG A 139 4.28 -4.05 18.21
C ARG A 139 2.80 -3.84 18.48
N ALA A 140 2.46 -3.16 19.57
CA ALA A 140 1.08 -2.90 19.95
C ALA A 140 0.33 -2.13 18.85
N ARG A 141 0.99 -1.14 18.23
CA ARG A 141 0.48 -0.40 17.07
C ARG A 141 0.20 -1.35 15.89
N ILE A 142 1.18 -2.14 15.46
CA ILE A 142 1.00 -3.07 14.33
C ILE A 142 -0.17 -4.02 14.60
N GLU A 143 -0.19 -4.67 15.76
CA GLU A 143 -1.25 -5.62 16.10
C GLU A 143 -2.62 -4.95 16.21
N HIS A 144 -2.69 -3.71 16.68
CA HIS A 144 -3.93 -2.93 16.68
C HIS A 144 -4.43 -2.66 15.26
N LEU A 145 -3.56 -2.24 14.34
CA LEU A 145 -3.91 -2.02 12.94
C LEU A 145 -4.45 -3.31 12.30
N PHE A 146 -3.81 -4.45 12.55
CA PHE A 146 -4.31 -5.75 12.08
C PHE A 146 -5.69 -6.07 12.65
N ARG A 147 -5.93 -5.86 13.97
CA ARG A 147 -7.26 -6.04 14.58
C ARG A 147 -8.32 -5.14 13.94
N MET A 148 -7.97 -3.91 13.58
CA MET A 148 -8.89 -2.97 12.93
C MET A 148 -9.22 -3.38 11.49
N SER A 149 -8.22 -3.80 10.72
CA SER A 149 -8.46 -4.34 9.37
C SER A 149 -9.32 -5.61 9.41
N GLU A 150 -9.13 -6.47 10.41
CA GLU A 150 -9.93 -7.68 10.61
C GLU A 150 -11.37 -7.34 11.02
N TYR A 151 -11.53 -6.38 11.92
CA TYR A 151 -12.85 -5.89 12.31
C TYR A 151 -13.61 -5.37 11.08
N LEU A 152 -13.01 -4.49 10.29
CA LEU A 152 -13.64 -3.95 9.08
C LEU A 152 -14.00 -5.07 8.09
N SER A 153 -13.05 -5.98 7.81
CA SER A 153 -13.26 -7.12 6.91
C SER A 153 -14.48 -7.96 7.34
N ARG A 154 -14.58 -8.32 8.62
CA ARG A 154 -15.73 -9.08 9.14
C ARG A 154 -17.06 -8.32 9.00
N ARG A 155 -17.07 -7.02 9.29
CA ARG A 155 -18.28 -6.19 9.15
C ARG A 155 -18.74 -6.13 7.70
N LEU A 156 -17.82 -5.96 6.75
CA LEU A 156 -18.12 -5.94 5.32
C LEU A 156 -18.61 -7.30 4.82
N LYS A 157 -17.93 -8.40 5.17
CA LYS A 157 -18.35 -9.78 4.82
C LYS A 157 -19.75 -10.12 5.32
N SER A 158 -20.15 -9.60 6.49
CA SER A 158 -21.49 -9.83 7.05
C SER A 158 -22.61 -9.06 6.36
N ASN A 159 -22.28 -8.10 5.49
CA ASN A 159 -23.26 -7.21 4.87
C ASN A 159 -23.32 -7.43 3.36
N LYS A 160 -24.47 -7.92 2.87
CA LYS A 160 -24.74 -8.22 1.45
C LYS A 160 -24.65 -7.01 0.51
N ARG A 161 -24.55 -5.78 1.05
CA ARG A 161 -24.28 -4.56 0.27
C ARG A 161 -22.81 -4.38 -0.10
N PHE A 162 -21.93 -5.26 0.36
CA PHE A 162 -20.52 -5.21 0.01
C PHE A 162 -20.04 -6.56 -0.50
N ARG A 163 -19.10 -6.54 -1.44
CA ARG A 163 -18.37 -7.73 -1.89
C ARG A 163 -16.88 -7.49 -1.74
N MET A 164 -16.21 -8.43 -1.09
CA MET A 164 -14.76 -8.39 -0.95
C MET A 164 -14.10 -8.64 -2.31
N VAL A 165 -13.04 -7.89 -2.63
CA VAL A 165 -12.19 -8.14 -3.80
C VAL A 165 -11.37 -9.40 -3.59
N LEU A 166 -10.82 -9.58 -2.39
CA LEU A 166 -10.12 -10.78 -1.97
C LEU A 166 -10.94 -11.54 -0.93
N LYS A 167 -10.99 -12.87 -1.04
CA LYS A 167 -11.66 -13.72 -0.05
C LYS A 167 -11.10 -13.48 1.36
N GLU A 168 -9.78 -13.46 1.48
CA GLU A 168 -9.07 -13.17 2.72
C GLU A 168 -8.05 -12.05 2.50
N ARG A 169 -7.96 -11.13 3.46
CA ARG A 169 -6.94 -10.08 3.46
C ARG A 169 -5.59 -10.69 3.81
N GLN A 170 -4.50 -10.13 3.26
CA GLN A 170 -3.13 -10.53 3.63
C GLN A 170 -2.47 -9.55 4.61
N ASN A 171 -2.88 -8.28 4.60
CA ASN A 171 -2.32 -7.22 5.45
C ASN A 171 -3.43 -6.29 5.98
N LEU A 172 -3.13 -5.00 6.11
CA LEU A 172 -4.05 -3.96 6.58
C LEU A 172 -5.08 -3.53 5.54
N GLN A 173 -4.78 -3.73 4.25
CA GLN A 173 -5.68 -3.35 3.16
C GLN A 173 -6.95 -4.21 3.15
N VAL A 174 -8.09 -3.53 3.00
CA VAL A 174 -9.41 -4.13 2.89
C VAL A 174 -10.04 -3.62 1.60
N CYS A 175 -9.90 -4.38 0.52
CA CYS A 175 -10.43 -4.04 -0.79
C CYS A 175 -11.82 -4.65 -0.98
N PHE A 176 -12.81 -3.83 -1.29
CA PHE A 176 -14.20 -4.24 -1.45
C PHE A 176 -14.93 -3.32 -2.43
N TRP A 177 -16.00 -3.83 -3.03
CA TRP A 177 -17.00 -3.06 -3.76
C TRP A 177 -18.23 -2.83 -2.89
N TYR A 178 -18.86 -1.67 -3.05
CA TYR A 178 -20.26 -1.49 -2.68
C TYR A 178 -21.14 -2.04 -3.81
N VAL A 179 -22.19 -2.78 -3.46
CA VAL A 179 -23.14 -3.38 -4.37
C VAL A 179 -24.48 -2.64 -4.26
N PRO A 180 -24.82 -1.77 -5.22
CA PRO A 180 -26.13 -1.12 -5.28
C PRO A 180 -27.27 -2.13 -5.37
N GLU A 181 -28.42 -1.81 -4.77
CA GLU A 181 -29.57 -2.72 -4.74
C GLU A 181 -30.06 -3.07 -6.16
N GLY A 182 -30.00 -2.12 -7.10
CA GLY A 182 -30.44 -2.31 -8.49
C GLY A 182 -29.64 -3.33 -9.30
N ILE A 183 -28.47 -3.77 -8.82
CA ILE A 183 -27.65 -4.79 -9.50
C ILE A 183 -27.41 -6.04 -8.65
N LYS A 184 -28.03 -6.10 -7.47
CA LYS A 184 -27.73 -7.10 -6.44
C LYS A 184 -28.06 -8.52 -6.88
N GLU A 185 -29.18 -8.74 -7.56
CA GLU A 185 -29.55 -10.06 -8.08
C GLU A 185 -28.55 -10.57 -9.13
N TYR A 186 -28.13 -9.70 -10.05
CA TYR A 186 -27.12 -10.03 -11.06
C TYR A 186 -25.75 -10.36 -10.43
N TRP A 187 -25.38 -9.61 -9.39
CA TRP A 187 -24.11 -9.81 -8.69
C TRP A 187 -24.07 -11.00 -7.73
N LEU A 188 -25.23 -11.45 -7.23
CA LEU A 188 -25.37 -12.63 -6.37
C LEU A 188 -25.51 -13.94 -7.17
N ASN A 189 -26.07 -13.86 -8.39
CA ASN A 189 -26.32 -15.03 -9.24
C ASN A 189 -25.25 -15.23 -10.34
N GLY A 190 -24.39 -14.23 -10.57
CA GLY A 190 -23.30 -14.32 -11.54
C GLY A 190 -22.12 -15.13 -11.02
N GLU A 191 -22.12 -16.42 -11.32
CA GLU A 191 -20.87 -17.14 -11.57
C GLU A 191 -20.33 -16.62 -12.91
N ASN A 192 -19.48 -15.59 -12.91
CA ASN A 192 -18.36 -15.44 -13.86
C ASN A 192 -17.63 -14.12 -13.70
N GLU A 193 -16.32 -14.27 -13.84
CA GLU A 193 -15.25 -13.32 -13.65
C GLU A 193 -15.09 -12.50 -14.93
N GLU A 194 -15.36 -11.20 -14.91
CA GLU A 194 -14.69 -10.19 -15.74
C GLU A 194 -15.29 -8.80 -15.45
N CYS A 195 -14.70 -8.09 -14.49
CA CYS A 195 -14.85 -6.64 -14.40
C CYS A 195 -13.86 -6.03 -15.40
N SER A 196 -14.33 -5.61 -16.57
CA SER A 196 -13.49 -4.91 -17.54
C SER A 196 -13.17 -3.47 -17.08
N GLU A 197 -11.93 -3.05 -17.31
CA GLU A 197 -11.40 -1.74 -16.91
C GLU A 197 -12.06 -0.52 -17.57
N ASN A 198 -11.74 0.63 -16.97
CA ASN A 198 -12.50 1.86 -16.90
C ASN A 198 -11.98 2.89 -17.95
N ASN A 199 -12.75 3.18 -19.01
CA ASN A 199 -12.49 4.28 -19.96
C ASN A 199 -12.97 5.64 -19.45
N GLY A 200 -12.65 6.01 -18.20
CA GLY A 200 -12.91 7.34 -17.64
C GLY A 200 -14.38 7.71 -17.35
N ASN A 201 -15.35 6.86 -17.70
CA ASN A 201 -16.80 7.13 -17.58
C ASN A 201 -17.52 6.32 -16.48
N GLY A 202 -16.78 5.78 -15.52
CA GLY A 202 -17.34 5.08 -14.37
C GLY A 202 -17.32 3.55 -14.48
N LEU A 203 -17.66 2.88 -13.37
CA LEU A 203 -17.61 1.42 -13.29
C LEU A 203 -18.71 0.81 -14.16
N ARG A 204 -18.33 0.14 -15.25
CA ARG A 204 -19.24 -0.62 -16.12
C ARG A 204 -19.04 -2.11 -15.90
N ILE A 205 -20.13 -2.86 -15.89
CA ILE A 205 -20.09 -4.33 -15.98
C ILE A 205 -20.86 -4.75 -17.23
N LYS A 206 -20.39 -5.80 -17.91
CA LYS A 206 -21.18 -6.45 -18.96
C LYS A 206 -22.04 -7.54 -18.35
N ILE A 207 -23.34 -7.45 -18.53
CA ILE A 207 -24.30 -8.50 -18.14
C ILE A 207 -24.95 -9.01 -19.43
N ASN A 208 -24.80 -10.30 -19.74
CA ASN A 208 -25.33 -10.92 -20.96
C ASN A 208 -24.90 -10.20 -22.26
N GLY A 209 -23.70 -9.62 -22.29
CA GLY A 209 -23.20 -8.85 -23.42
C GLY A 209 -23.64 -7.38 -23.46
N GLU A 210 -24.51 -6.92 -22.55
CA GLU A 210 -24.92 -5.52 -22.42
C GLU A 210 -24.09 -4.76 -21.40
N ASP A 211 -23.62 -3.56 -21.77
CA ASP A 211 -22.98 -2.63 -20.84
C ASP A 211 -24.00 -2.08 -19.83
N LYS A 212 -23.76 -2.31 -18.54
CA LYS A 212 -24.49 -1.65 -17.44
C LYS A 212 -23.54 -0.72 -16.69
N VAL A 213 -23.94 0.54 -16.53
CA VAL A 213 -23.20 1.53 -15.73
C VAL A 213 -23.62 1.39 -14.26
N LEU A 214 -22.67 1.06 -13.38
CA LEU A 214 -22.91 0.87 -11.96
C LEU A 214 -22.71 2.14 -11.13
N LEU A 215 -21.70 2.92 -11.52
CA LEU A 215 -21.32 4.17 -10.88
C LEU A 215 -20.83 5.11 -11.98
N GLY A 216 -21.73 5.97 -12.47
CA GLY A 216 -21.39 7.07 -13.38
C GLY A 216 -21.18 8.37 -12.61
N VAL A 217 -20.36 9.27 -13.17
CA VAL A 217 -20.46 10.69 -12.82
C VAL A 217 -21.91 11.08 -13.08
N ARG A 218 -22.58 11.68 -12.10
CA ARG A 218 -23.94 12.18 -12.27
C ARG A 218 -23.87 13.18 -13.44
N ASP A 219 -24.46 12.84 -14.58
CA ASP A 219 -24.59 13.79 -15.69
C ASP A 219 -25.37 14.98 -15.14
N GLY A 220 -24.63 16.04 -14.86
CA GLY A 220 -25.19 17.32 -14.49
C GLY A 220 -25.93 17.87 -15.69
N ASP A 221 -27.25 17.97 -15.51
CA ASP A 221 -28.09 18.97 -16.14
C ASP A 221 -28.46 18.76 -17.61
N LYS A 222 -29.43 17.86 -17.86
CA LYS A 222 -30.39 18.05 -18.95
C LYS A 222 -31.81 17.73 -18.48
N SER A 223 -32.52 18.81 -18.14
CA SER A 223 -33.97 19.02 -18.27
C SER A 223 -34.89 17.95 -17.67
N VAL A 224 -35.41 18.23 -16.48
CA VAL A 224 -36.75 17.75 -16.08
C VAL A 224 -37.77 18.57 -16.90
N PRO A 225 -38.65 17.95 -17.71
CA PRO A 225 -39.80 18.66 -18.26
C PRO A 225 -40.85 18.79 -17.15
N SER A 226 -41.08 20.01 -16.66
CA SER A 226 -42.23 20.29 -15.81
C SER A 226 -43.48 20.42 -16.67
N GLU A 227 -44.34 19.42 -16.66
CA GLU A 227 -45.72 19.57 -17.14
C GLU A 227 -46.48 20.50 -16.20
N THR A 228 -47.08 21.52 -16.81
CA THR A 228 -48.03 22.46 -16.21
C THR A 228 -49.36 21.77 -15.90
N SER A 229 -49.93 22.03 -14.71
CA SER A 229 -51.31 22.58 -14.62
C SER A 229 -51.70 22.94 -13.18
N ASN A 230 -51.95 24.23 -12.98
CA ASN A 230 -53.04 24.88 -12.23
C ASN A 230 -53.53 24.31 -10.89
N GLY A 231 -53.42 25.14 -9.86
CA GLY A 231 -54.10 24.95 -8.58
C GLY A 231 -53.89 26.15 -7.66
N ASP A 232 -54.56 27.24 -7.98
CA ASP A 232 -54.72 28.48 -7.22
C ASP A 232 -55.06 28.24 -5.73
N LYS A 233 -54.37 28.96 -4.81
CA LYS A 233 -54.87 29.43 -3.50
C LYS A 233 -53.80 30.23 -2.73
N SER A 234 -53.91 31.55 -2.87
CA SER A 234 -53.76 32.60 -1.84
C SER A 234 -53.12 32.23 -0.49
N VAL A 235 -52.00 32.87 -0.16
CA VAL A 235 -51.46 33.01 1.20
C VAL A 235 -51.67 34.47 1.64
N PRO A 236 -52.36 34.77 2.75
CA PRO A 236 -52.26 36.07 3.39
C PRO A 236 -51.10 36.11 4.40
N SER A 237 -50.55 37.31 4.52
CA SER A 237 -49.42 37.73 5.33
C SER A 237 -49.71 37.85 6.83
N GLU A 238 -48.62 37.92 7.60
CA GLU A 238 -48.48 38.31 9.02
C GLU A 238 -48.83 37.20 10.04
N THR A 239 -47.93 36.81 10.94
CA THR A 239 -47.18 37.58 11.96
C THR A 239 -45.89 36.87 12.38
#